data_AF-A0A2P4QF18-F1
#
_entry.id   AF-A0A2P4QF18-F1
#
_cell.length_a   1.000
_cell.length_b   1.000
_cell.length_c   1.000
_cell.angle_alpha   90.00
_cell.angle_beta   90.00
_cell.angle_gamma   90.00
#
_symmetry.space_group_name_H-M   'P 1'
#
loop_
_entity.id
_entity.type
_entity.pdbx_description
1 polymer ?
#
loop_
_entity_poly.entity_id
_entity_poly.type
_entity_poly.pdbx_seq_one_letter_code
_entity_poly.pdbx_strand_id
1 'polypeptide(L)'
;MLYEIISGLNKIHEEKLIHCDIHDGLCQPVKSFLKKYDIYGVISFMAPEILRGRSYTPASDIYSFSMIMWEFTSGIPPFNNRAHDLQLTLSICKGERPEIIENTPQCYVDLMKKCWNEDPLKRPSSEEVLKIIKKWIFHPDDDEINEKLKSNIMEFINAPIGSNKLATKSHPEACFTSRLLDFTSKKLNEILENENTSKKLNEIPESEDSRASVKANEVLVSEDLNDYIIKGLGH
;
A
#
# COMPACT_ATOMS: atom_id res chain seq x y z
N MET A 1 9.67 11.56 19.78
CA MET A 1 9.66 10.18 19.24
C MET A 1 9.47 10.18 17.72
N LEU A 2 8.35 10.66 17.16
CA LEU A 2 8.13 10.67 15.70
C LEU A 2 9.24 11.38 14.90
N TYR A 3 9.72 12.54 15.37
CA TYR A 3 10.85 13.26 14.77
C TYR A 3 12.14 12.44 14.71
N GLU A 4 12.45 11.67 15.76
CA GLU A 4 13.64 10.82 15.80
C GLU A 4 13.54 9.67 14.79
N ILE A 5 12.35 9.08 14.65
CA ILE A 5 12.10 8.00 13.69
C ILE A 5 12.33 8.50 12.25
N ILE A 6 11.72 9.63 11.87
CA ILE A 6 11.91 10.17 10.52
C ILE A 6 13.33 10.71 10.28
N SER A 7 13.98 11.25 11.31
CA SER A 7 15.38 11.66 11.26
C SER A 7 16.31 10.47 11.01
N GLY A 8 16.10 9.37 11.73
CA GLY A 8 16.82 8.11 11.51
C GLY A 8 16.57 7.54 10.12
N LEU A 9 15.31 7.51 9.68
CA LEU A 9 14.95 7.05 8.33
C LEU A 9 15.60 7.89 7.24
N ASN A 10 15.64 9.21 7.41
CA ASN A 10 16.26 10.11 6.46
C ASN A 10 17.76 9.83 6.29
N LYS A 11 18.48 9.57 7.38
CA LYS A 11 19.90 9.19 7.33
C LYS A 11 20.12 7.89 6.55
N ILE A 12 19.26 6.90 6.76
CA ILE A 12 19.30 5.62 6.02
C ILE A 12 19.09 5.87 4.51
N HIS A 13 18.12 6.71 4.14
CA HIS A 13 17.85 7.04 2.74
C HIS A 13 18.98 7.85 2.09
N GLU A 14 19.63 8.76 2.83
CA GLU A 14 20.82 9.50 2.38
C GLU A 14 22.01 8.57 2.08
N GLU A 15 22.16 7.49 2.85
CA GLU A 15 23.14 6.42 2.61
C GLU A 15 22.72 5.46 1.47
N LYS A 16 21.60 5.74 0.78
CA LYS A 16 20.99 4.90 -0.28
C LYS A 16 20.60 3.50 0.22
N LEU A 17 20.36 3.39 1.52
CA LEU A 17 19.83 2.19 2.16
C LEU A 17 18.30 2.29 2.27
N ILE A 18 17.66 1.15 2.50
CA ILE A 18 16.20 1.03 2.65
C ILE A 18 15.96 0.19 3.91
N HIS A 19 15.15 0.69 4.84
CA HIS A 19 14.97 0.04 6.14
C HIS A 19 14.16 -1.26 6.02
N CYS A 20 13.17 -1.32 5.11
CA CYS A 20 12.33 -2.48 4.79
C CYS A 20 11.35 -2.93 5.89
N ASP A 21 11.66 -2.68 7.17
CA ASP A 21 10.82 -3.03 8.32
C ASP A 21 11.03 -2.07 9.50
N ILE A 22 10.45 -0.86 9.38
CA ILE A 22 10.64 0.23 10.36
C ILE A 22 10.07 -0.15 11.73
N HIS A 23 9.08 -1.04 11.79
CA HIS A 23 8.38 -1.37 13.03
C HIS A 23 9.15 -2.38 13.91
N ASP A 24 9.86 -3.35 13.31
CA ASP A 24 10.56 -4.41 14.06
C ASP A 24 12.10 -4.21 14.13
N GLY A 25 12.62 -3.10 13.60
CA GLY A 25 14.06 -2.76 13.71
C GLY A 25 15.00 -3.69 12.94
N LEU A 26 14.46 -4.53 12.06
CA LEU A 26 15.21 -5.54 11.33
C LEU A 26 15.61 -5.04 9.93
N CYS A 27 16.74 -4.33 9.86
CA CYS A 27 17.50 -4.15 8.60
C CYS A 27 18.06 -5.52 8.17
N GLN A 28 17.25 -6.36 7.52
CA GLN A 28 17.58 -7.79 7.39
C GLN A 28 18.43 -8.14 6.16
N PRO A 29 19.43 -9.04 6.32
CA PRO A 29 20.05 -9.81 5.24
C PRO A 29 19.18 -11.02 4.80
N VAL A 30 17.85 -11.00 4.99
CA VAL A 30 16.94 -12.16 4.77
C VAL A 30 16.67 -12.46 3.30
N LYS A 31 17.16 -11.64 2.38
CA LYS A 31 17.02 -11.89 0.94
C LYS A 31 17.62 -13.22 0.48
N SER A 32 18.58 -13.82 1.20
CA SER A 32 19.21 -15.08 0.77
C SER A 32 18.30 -16.32 0.90
N PHE A 33 17.23 -16.27 1.70
CA PHE A 33 16.36 -17.42 1.97
C PHE A 33 14.96 -17.33 1.36
N LEU A 34 14.56 -16.16 0.86
CA LEU A 34 13.23 -15.95 0.30
C LEU A 34 13.13 -16.46 -1.14
N LYS A 35 12.08 -17.21 -1.44
CA LYS A 35 11.76 -17.63 -2.80
C LYS A 35 11.17 -16.48 -3.59
N LYS A 36 11.20 -16.62 -4.91
CA LYS A 36 10.52 -15.71 -5.82
C LYS A 36 9.04 -15.64 -5.45
N TYR A 37 8.52 -14.43 -5.26
CA TYR A 37 7.13 -14.10 -4.86
C TYR A 37 6.76 -14.27 -3.39
N ASP A 38 7.69 -14.71 -2.54
CA ASP A 38 7.48 -14.72 -1.09
C ASP A 38 7.25 -13.29 -0.59
N ILE A 39 6.35 -13.17 0.39
CA ILE A 39 6.07 -11.92 1.08
C ILE A 39 6.53 -12.10 2.52
N TYR A 40 7.44 -11.25 2.96
CA TYR A 40 7.97 -11.25 4.32
C TYR A 40 7.84 -9.84 4.91
N GLY A 41 7.27 -9.74 6.11
CA GLY A 41 7.11 -8.48 6.82
C GLY A 41 5.90 -8.47 7.76
N VAL A 42 5.53 -7.27 8.21
CA VAL A 42 4.34 -7.02 9.03
C VAL A 42 3.23 -6.41 8.18
N ILE A 43 2.18 -7.17 7.86
CA ILE A 43 1.12 -6.79 6.88
C ILE A 43 0.60 -5.36 7.11
N SER A 44 0.34 -4.97 8.37
CA SER A 44 -0.24 -3.67 8.73
C SER A 44 0.66 -2.47 8.38
N PHE A 45 1.96 -2.68 8.18
CA PHE A 45 2.95 -1.63 7.87
C PHE A 45 3.47 -1.72 6.42
N MET A 46 3.16 -2.78 5.68
CA MET A 46 3.67 -3.00 4.33
C MET A 46 2.93 -2.18 3.28
N ALA A 47 3.69 -1.53 2.41
CA ALA A 47 3.12 -0.79 1.27
C ALA A 47 2.47 -1.75 0.25
N PRO A 48 1.40 -1.33 -0.44
CA PRO A 48 0.65 -2.20 -1.35
C PRO A 48 1.52 -2.76 -2.47
N GLU A 49 2.48 -1.98 -3.00
CA GLU A 49 3.39 -2.46 -4.03
C GLU A 49 4.34 -3.57 -3.56
N ILE A 50 4.69 -3.59 -2.27
CA ILE A 50 5.55 -4.62 -1.65
C ILE A 50 4.75 -5.91 -1.46
N LEU A 51 3.50 -5.79 -0.98
CA LEU A 51 2.57 -6.92 -0.89
C LEU A 51 2.34 -7.56 -2.27
N ARG A 52 2.36 -6.75 -3.34
CA ARG A 52 2.26 -7.19 -4.74
C ARG A 52 3.57 -7.70 -5.34
N GLY A 53 4.62 -7.87 -4.53
CA GLY A 53 5.87 -8.51 -4.91
C GLY A 53 6.90 -7.59 -5.57
N ARG A 54 6.73 -6.27 -5.49
CA ARG A 54 7.80 -5.33 -5.86
C ARG A 54 8.87 -5.26 -4.78
N SER A 55 10.05 -4.79 -5.16
CA SER A 55 11.14 -4.56 -4.21
C SER A 55 10.85 -3.36 -3.33
N TYR A 56 11.36 -3.40 -2.10
CA TYR A 56 11.39 -2.25 -1.21
C TYR A 56 12.08 -1.06 -1.84
N THR A 57 11.59 0.14 -1.51
CA THR A 57 12.08 1.44 -1.97
C THR A 57 12.01 2.45 -0.81
N PRO A 58 12.70 3.60 -0.92
CA PRO A 58 12.48 4.69 0.03
C PRO A 58 11.00 5.09 0.17
N ALA A 59 10.23 5.04 -0.92
CA ALA A 59 8.80 5.34 -0.89
C ALA A 59 7.97 4.30 -0.12
N SER A 60 8.37 3.03 -0.09
CA SER A 60 7.70 2.02 0.75
C SER A 60 7.99 2.22 2.23
N ASP A 61 9.19 2.68 2.58
CA ASP A 61 9.51 3.06 3.95
C ASP A 61 8.66 4.27 4.42
N ILE A 62 8.39 5.24 3.54
CA ILE A 62 7.51 6.38 3.84
C ILE A 62 6.06 5.94 4.06
N TYR A 63 5.60 4.93 3.33
CA TYR A 63 4.32 4.29 3.62
C TYR A 63 4.32 3.66 5.01
N SER A 64 5.34 2.87 5.36
CA SER A 64 5.44 2.28 6.71
C SER A 64 5.48 3.35 7.80
N PHE A 65 6.18 4.48 7.56
CA PHE A 65 6.21 5.61 8.48
C PHE A 65 4.83 6.22 8.71
N SER A 66 3.96 6.27 7.69
CA SER A 66 2.57 6.74 7.86
C SER A 66 1.74 5.84 8.78
N MET A 67 2.02 4.55 8.81
CA MET A 67 1.34 3.60 9.70
C MET A 67 1.78 3.81 11.14
N ILE A 68 3.05 4.18 11.36
CA ILE A 68 3.54 4.65 12.65
C ILE A 68 2.88 5.98 13.03
N MET A 69 2.76 6.93 12.08
CA MET A 69 2.03 8.18 12.34
C MET A 69 0.59 7.90 12.82
N TRP A 70 -0.08 6.95 12.17
CA TRP A 70 -1.43 6.53 12.57
C TRP A 70 -1.46 5.86 13.95
N GLU A 71 -0.50 4.98 14.24
CA GLU A 71 -0.37 4.33 15.54
C GLU A 71 -0.19 5.34 16.69
N PHE A 72 0.54 6.44 16.45
CA PHE A 72 0.68 7.52 17.42
C PHE A 72 -0.63 8.25 17.72
N THR A 73 -1.51 8.39 16.72
CA THR A 73 -2.80 9.06 16.94
C THR A 73 -3.80 8.12 17.57
N SER A 74 -3.80 6.84 17.21
CA SER A 74 -4.76 5.85 17.71
C SER A 74 -4.37 5.25 19.06
N GLY A 75 -3.07 5.16 19.36
CA GLY A 75 -2.52 4.45 20.51
C GLY A 75 -2.57 2.92 20.39
N ILE A 76 -2.89 2.39 19.20
CA ILE A 76 -2.91 0.95 18.90
C ILE A 76 -2.31 0.68 17.50
N PRO A 77 -1.83 -0.53 17.22
CA PRO A 77 -1.32 -0.86 15.90
C PRO A 77 -2.38 -0.76 14.79
N PRO A 78 -2.00 -0.46 13.54
CA PRO A 78 -2.93 -0.42 12.42
C PRO A 78 -3.61 -1.77 12.19
N PHE A 79 -4.91 -1.75 11.88
CA PHE A 79 -5.74 -2.95 11.62
C PHE A 79 -5.82 -3.96 12.78
N ASN A 80 -5.63 -3.49 14.01
CA ASN A 80 -5.64 -4.32 15.23
C ASN A 80 -6.90 -5.18 15.46
N ASN A 81 -8.02 -4.82 14.82
CA ASN A 81 -9.34 -5.40 15.03
C ASN A 81 -9.64 -6.63 14.14
N ARG A 82 -8.71 -7.08 13.29
CA ARG A 82 -8.94 -8.19 12.36
C ARG A 82 -7.70 -9.06 12.15
N ALA A 83 -7.90 -10.22 11.54
CA ALA A 83 -6.81 -11.12 11.17
C ALA A 83 -5.84 -10.47 10.18
N HIS A 84 -4.54 -10.72 10.36
CA HIS A 84 -3.50 -10.29 9.45
C HIS A 84 -3.26 -11.37 8.39
N ASP A 85 -4.16 -11.47 7.43
CA ASP A 85 -4.25 -12.57 6.47
C ASP A 85 -4.30 -12.08 5.00
N LEU A 86 -4.65 -12.99 4.08
CA LEU A 86 -4.84 -12.67 2.67
C LEU A 86 -5.94 -11.64 2.44
N GLN A 87 -7.01 -11.66 3.25
CA GLN A 87 -8.12 -10.71 3.09
C GLN A 87 -7.70 -9.29 3.46
N LEU A 88 -7.00 -9.11 4.58
CA LEU A 88 -6.43 -7.81 4.92
C LEU A 88 -5.44 -7.32 3.84
N THR A 89 -4.61 -8.23 3.33
CA THR A 89 -3.64 -7.89 2.29
C THR A 89 -4.32 -7.44 0.98
N LEU A 90 -5.39 -8.12 0.56
CA LEU A 90 -6.21 -7.72 -0.57
C LEU A 90 -6.87 -6.36 -0.35
N SER A 91 -7.44 -6.15 0.84
CA SER A 91 -8.02 -4.88 1.28
C SER A 91 -7.04 -3.71 1.14
N ILE A 92 -5.83 -3.85 1.68
CA ILE A 92 -4.77 -2.82 1.60
C ILE A 92 -4.42 -2.52 0.14
N CYS A 93 -4.26 -3.55 -0.69
CA CYS A 93 -3.96 -3.41 -2.13
C CYS A 93 -5.12 -2.81 -2.94
N LYS A 94 -6.33 -2.79 -2.38
CA LYS A 94 -7.51 -2.13 -2.95
C LYS A 94 -7.69 -0.69 -2.43
N GLY A 95 -6.75 -0.21 -1.62
CA GLY A 95 -6.78 1.15 -1.09
C GLY A 95 -7.38 1.28 0.31
N GLU A 96 -7.68 0.18 1.01
CA GLU A 96 -8.10 0.27 2.42
C GLU A 96 -6.97 0.89 3.25
N ARG A 97 -7.34 1.81 4.13
CA ARG A 97 -6.46 2.48 5.10
C ARG A 97 -7.14 2.47 6.47
N PRO A 98 -6.37 2.56 7.57
CA PRO A 98 -6.94 2.71 8.90
C PRO A 98 -7.83 3.96 9.00
N GLU A 99 -8.87 3.88 9.82
CA GLU A 99 -9.82 4.98 10.04
C GLU A 99 -9.10 6.18 10.67
N ILE A 100 -9.39 7.40 10.20
CA ILE A 100 -8.81 8.61 10.78
C ILE A 100 -9.41 8.84 12.15
N ILE A 101 -8.55 8.95 13.15
CA ILE A 101 -8.95 9.18 14.54
C ILE A 101 -9.52 10.58 14.68
N GLU A 102 -10.70 10.66 15.28
CA GLU A 102 -11.37 11.93 15.56
C GLU A 102 -10.44 12.86 16.35
N ASN A 103 -10.53 14.16 16.08
CA ASN A 103 -9.70 15.20 16.71
C ASN A 103 -8.20 15.14 16.38
N THR A 104 -7.75 14.28 15.48
CA THR A 104 -6.39 14.38 14.94
C THR A 104 -6.24 15.70 14.17
N PRO A 105 -5.21 16.53 14.44
CA PRO A 105 -4.94 17.76 13.69
C PRO A 105 -4.92 17.53 12.19
N GLN A 106 -5.61 18.39 11.42
CA GLN A 106 -5.80 18.20 9.99
C GLN A 106 -4.48 18.21 9.23
N CYS A 107 -3.53 19.07 9.61
CA CYS A 107 -2.19 19.11 9.04
C CYS A 107 -1.42 17.79 9.23
N TYR A 108 -1.66 17.08 10.33
CA TYR A 108 -1.10 15.76 10.59
C TYR A 108 -1.77 14.70 9.72
N VAL A 109 -3.11 14.73 9.62
CA VAL A 109 -3.90 13.85 8.74
C VAL A 109 -3.46 14.01 7.28
N ASP A 110 -3.26 15.25 6.83
CA ASP A 110 -2.83 15.54 5.46
C ASP A 110 -1.45 15.00 5.16
N LEU A 111 -0.49 15.17 6.08
CA LEU A 111 0.86 14.61 5.92
C LEU A 111 0.82 13.08 5.92
N MET A 112 0.13 12.47 6.88
CA MET A 112 -0.06 11.02 6.97
C MET A 112 -0.68 10.48 5.67
N LYS A 113 -1.69 11.17 5.13
CA LYS A 113 -2.35 10.79 3.88
C LYS A 113 -1.45 10.88 2.65
N LYS A 114 -0.55 11.87 2.61
CA LYS A 114 0.48 11.96 1.57
C LYS A 114 1.48 10.80 1.67
N CYS A 115 1.87 10.42 2.88
CA CYS A 115 2.82 9.33 3.11
C CYS A 115 2.25 7.95 2.74
N TRP A 116 0.95 7.67 2.93
CA TRP A 116 0.33 6.40 2.51
C TRP A 116 -0.34 6.41 1.13
N ASN A 117 0.04 7.36 0.27
CA ASN A 117 -0.55 7.46 -1.07
C ASN A 117 -0.42 6.13 -1.82
N GLU A 118 -1.45 5.75 -2.55
CA GLU A 118 -1.44 4.50 -3.34
C GLU A 118 -0.31 4.50 -4.37
N ASP A 119 -0.07 5.64 -5.01
CA ASP A 119 1.04 5.83 -5.94
C ASP A 119 2.33 6.16 -5.16
N PRO A 120 3.36 5.27 -5.18
CA PRO A 120 4.61 5.52 -4.49
C PRO A 120 5.32 6.81 -4.95
N LEU A 121 5.11 7.25 -6.19
CA LEU A 121 5.71 8.46 -6.74
C LEU A 121 5.10 9.75 -6.18
N LYS A 122 3.90 9.67 -5.60
CA LYS A 122 3.22 10.81 -4.96
C LYS A 122 3.53 10.93 -3.47
N ARG A 123 4.28 9.97 -2.91
CA ARG A 123 4.72 10.02 -1.52
C ARG A 123 5.89 11.01 -1.41
N PRO A 124 5.94 11.82 -0.35
CA PRO A 124 7.08 12.69 -0.11
C PRO A 124 8.33 11.88 0.24
N SER A 125 9.51 12.45 0.05
CA SER A 125 10.77 11.93 0.56
C SER A 125 10.85 12.03 2.09
N SER A 126 11.75 11.24 2.71
CA SER A 126 12.06 11.35 4.14
C SER A 126 12.49 12.76 4.54
N GLU A 127 13.24 13.44 3.67
CA GLU A 127 13.74 14.79 3.90
C GLU A 127 12.60 15.80 3.97
N GLU A 128 11.63 15.72 3.05
CA GLU A 128 10.45 16.59 3.04
C GLU A 128 9.60 16.38 4.29
N VAL A 129 9.35 15.13 4.69
CA VAL A 129 8.60 14.80 5.90
C VAL A 129 9.34 15.30 7.14
N LEU A 130 10.65 15.08 7.23
CA LEU A 130 11.49 15.56 8.32
C LEU A 130 11.43 17.09 8.45
N LYS A 131 11.55 17.83 7.33
CA LYS A 131 11.45 19.30 7.32
C LYS A 131 10.09 19.78 7.84
N ILE A 132 9.00 19.14 7.43
CA ILE A 132 7.65 19.50 7.90
C ILE A 132 7.53 19.28 9.41
N ILE A 133 7.88 18.09 9.91
CA ILE A 133 7.79 17.76 11.34
C ILE A 133 8.73 18.64 12.17
N LYS A 134 9.94 18.94 11.66
CA LYS A 134 10.89 19.86 12.32
C LYS A 134 10.27 21.24 12.52
N LYS A 135 9.57 21.78 11.51
CA LYS A 135 8.90 23.09 11.59
C LYS A 135 7.77 23.11 12.63
N TRP A 136 7.06 22.00 12.81
CA TRP A 136 6.02 21.90 13.85
C TRP A 136 6.60 21.88 15.27
N ILE A 137 7.78 21.28 15.46
CA ILE A 137 8.37 21.10 16.80
C ILE A 137 9.22 22.30 17.21
N PHE A 138 10.15 22.70 16.36
CA PHE A 138 11.21 23.62 16.78
C PHE A 138 10.90 25.09 16.57
N HIS A 139 9.78 25.42 15.91
CA HIS A 139 9.36 26.77 15.52
C HIS A 139 10.48 27.53 14.76
N PRO A 140 10.33 27.79 13.45
CA PRO A 140 11.32 28.61 12.76
C PRO A 140 11.38 30.03 13.35
N ASP A 141 12.50 30.72 13.13
CA ASP A 141 12.60 32.17 13.41
C ASP A 141 11.42 32.91 12.73
N ASP A 142 10.96 34.02 13.33
CA ASP A 142 9.73 34.74 12.93
C ASP A 142 9.63 35.00 11.41
N ASP A 143 10.76 35.17 10.72
CA ASP A 143 10.86 35.44 9.29
C ASP A 143 10.51 34.24 8.37
N GLU A 144 10.46 33.00 8.88
CA GLU A 144 10.09 31.79 8.12
C GLU A 144 8.65 31.30 8.40
N ILE A 145 7.94 31.96 9.32
CA ILE A 145 6.59 31.56 9.74
C ILE A 145 5.54 32.11 8.76
N ASN A 146 5.09 31.27 7.83
CA ASN A 146 3.92 31.60 7.01
C ASN A 146 2.60 31.28 7.71
N GLU A 147 1.50 31.86 7.24
CA GLU A 147 0.15 31.67 7.80
C GLU A 147 -0.29 30.20 7.86
N LYS A 148 0.15 29.39 6.88
CA LYS A 148 -0.13 27.94 6.89
C LYS A 148 0.55 27.25 8.08
N LEU A 149 1.80 27.59 8.39
CA LEU A 149 2.51 27.02 9.53
C LEU A 149 1.86 27.45 10.86
N LYS A 150 1.45 28.73 10.98
CA LYS A 150 0.69 29.21 12.15
C LYS A 150 -0.61 28.42 12.34
N SER A 151 -1.37 28.21 11.26
CA SER A 151 -2.59 27.41 11.28
C SER A 151 -2.31 25.98 11.76
N ASN A 152 -1.29 25.32 11.20
CA ASN A 152 -0.91 23.96 11.61
C ASN A 152 -0.60 23.89 13.11
N ILE A 153 0.21 24.83 13.62
CA ILE A 153 0.58 24.87 15.05
C ILE A 153 -0.66 25.08 15.93
N MET A 154 -1.57 25.98 15.51
CA MET A 154 -2.83 26.22 16.22
C MET A 154 -3.73 24.99 16.25
N GLU A 155 -3.75 24.16 15.20
CA GLU A 155 -4.48 22.89 15.22
C GLU A 155 -3.95 21.95 16.31
N PHE A 156 -2.63 21.86 16.50
CA PHE A 156 -2.05 21.06 17.57
C PHE A 156 -2.36 21.62 18.97
N ILE A 157 -2.29 22.94 19.16
CA ILE A 157 -2.58 23.59 20.45
C ILE A 157 -4.04 23.41 20.85
N ASN A 158 -4.96 23.50 19.88
CA ASN A 158 -6.40 23.40 20.11
C ASN A 158 -6.93 21.96 20.07
N ALA A 159 -6.09 20.99 19.72
CA ALA A 159 -6.49 19.59 19.67
C ALA A 159 -6.91 19.13 21.08
N PRO A 160 -8.14 18.62 21.26
CA PRO A 160 -8.56 18.11 22.55
C PRO A 160 -7.69 16.91 22.93
N ILE A 161 -7.32 16.84 24.21
CA ILE A 161 -6.64 15.69 24.79
C ILE A 161 -7.68 14.59 24.98
N GLY A 162 -8.08 13.96 23.87
CA GLY A 162 -9.04 12.88 23.85
C GLY A 162 -8.39 11.55 24.21
N SER A 163 -9.03 10.76 25.07
CA SER A 163 -8.74 9.33 25.16
C SER A 163 -9.49 8.62 24.03
N ASN A 164 -8.75 8.14 23.03
CA ASN A 164 -9.36 7.34 21.97
C ASN A 164 -9.88 6.04 22.57
N LYS A 165 -11.20 5.84 22.56
CA LYS A 165 -11.86 4.61 23.00
C LYS A 165 -11.76 3.51 21.94
N LEU A 166 -10.57 3.29 21.39
CA LEU A 166 -10.34 2.15 20.53
C LEU A 166 -10.19 0.90 21.38
N ALA A 167 -10.68 -0.23 20.86
CA ALA A 167 -10.49 -1.52 21.51
C ALA A 167 -8.98 -1.80 21.62
N THR A 168 -8.46 -1.81 22.84
CA THR A 168 -7.06 -2.12 23.14
C THR A 168 -6.74 -3.60 22.94
N LYS A 169 -7.76 -4.46 22.93
CA LYS A 169 -7.59 -5.89 22.70
C LYS A 169 -7.47 -6.19 21.20
N SER A 170 -6.31 -6.68 20.82
CA SER A 170 -6.01 -7.17 19.47
C SER A 170 -6.84 -8.39 19.09
N HIS A 171 -7.16 -8.50 17.80
CA HIS A 171 -7.67 -9.73 17.23
C HIS A 171 -6.66 -10.87 17.44
N PRO A 172 -7.07 -12.10 17.80
CA PRO A 172 -6.14 -13.20 18.08
C PRO A 172 -5.20 -13.56 16.92
N GLU A 173 -5.63 -13.30 15.69
CA GLU A 173 -4.86 -13.54 14.46
C GLU A 173 -4.19 -12.27 13.90
N ALA A 174 -4.18 -11.16 14.66
CA ALA A 174 -3.35 -10.01 14.34
C ALA A 174 -1.89 -10.32 14.71
N CYS A 175 -0.96 -9.96 13.84
CA CYS A 175 0.46 -10.25 14.01
C CYS A 175 1.29 -9.00 13.67
N PHE A 176 1.98 -8.46 14.67
CA PHE A 176 2.77 -7.22 14.57
C PHE A 176 4.28 -7.46 14.55
N THR A 177 4.69 -8.72 14.39
CA THR A 177 6.08 -9.12 14.21
C THR A 177 6.28 -9.67 12.80
N SER A 178 7.49 -9.48 12.28
CA SER A 178 7.81 -9.87 10.91
C SER A 178 7.72 -11.38 10.69
N ARG A 179 7.04 -11.81 9.63
CA ARG A 179 6.90 -13.22 9.27
C ARG A 179 6.80 -13.45 7.75
N LEU A 180 7.14 -14.66 7.33
CA LEU A 180 6.79 -15.16 6.00
C LEU A 180 5.29 -15.42 5.94
N LEU A 181 4.61 -14.88 4.93
CA LEU A 181 3.18 -15.12 4.72
C LEU A 181 2.95 -16.50 4.07
N ASP A 182 1.80 -17.09 4.36
CA ASP A 182 1.36 -18.39 3.85
C ASP A 182 0.81 -18.34 2.41
N PHE A 183 0.87 -17.17 1.78
CA PHE A 183 0.52 -16.93 0.39
C PHE A 183 1.57 -16.07 -0.32
N THR A 184 1.57 -16.15 -1.65
CA THR A 184 2.53 -15.41 -2.49
C THR A 184 1.91 -14.17 -3.11
N SER A 185 2.77 -13.22 -3.50
CA SER A 185 2.37 -12.06 -4.30
C SER A 185 1.77 -12.44 -5.65
N LYS A 186 2.16 -13.59 -6.22
CA LYS A 186 1.55 -14.13 -7.44
C LYS A 186 0.07 -14.44 -7.23
N LYS A 187 -0.27 -15.24 -6.21
CA LYS A 187 -1.66 -15.56 -5.85
C LYS A 187 -2.47 -14.30 -5.56
N LEU A 188 -1.88 -13.34 -4.85
CA LEU A 188 -2.52 -12.06 -4.55
C LEU A 188 -2.89 -11.28 -5.82
N ASN A 189 -1.94 -11.14 -6.75
CA ASN A 189 -2.16 -10.42 -8.00
C ASN A 189 -3.20 -11.12 -8.91
N GLU A 190 -3.19 -12.45 -8.99
CA GLU A 190 -4.19 -13.23 -9.73
C GLU A 190 -5.62 -12.92 -9.25
N ILE A 191 -5.84 -12.84 -7.92
CA ILE A 191 -7.16 -12.52 -7.35
C ILE A 191 -7.57 -11.08 -7.71
N LEU A 192 -6.65 -10.11 -7.58
CA LEU A 192 -6.91 -8.70 -7.91
C LEU A 192 -7.26 -8.51 -9.39
N GLU A 193 -6.61 -9.24 -10.30
CA GLU A 193 -6.88 -9.18 -11.74
C GLU A 193 -8.23 -9.80 -12.12
N ASN A 194 -8.56 -10.94 -11.51
CA ASN A 194 -9.83 -11.63 -11.77
C ASN A 194 -11.04 -10.81 -11.30
N GLU A 195 -10.95 -10.16 -10.14
CA GLU A 195 -12.01 -9.28 -9.65
C GLU A 195 -12.19 -8.02 -10.51
N ASN A 196 -11.11 -7.44 -11.02
CA ASN A 196 -11.21 -6.29 -11.92
C ASN A 196 -11.88 -6.67 -13.25
N THR A 197 -11.64 -7.89 -13.73
CA THR A 197 -12.26 -8.41 -14.95
C THR A 197 -13.77 -8.62 -14.75
N SER A 198 -14.19 -9.20 -13.62
CA SER A 198 -15.62 -9.39 -13.31
C SER A 198 -16.36 -8.07 -13.09
N LYS A 199 -15.74 -7.08 -12.44
CA LYS A 199 -16.32 -5.72 -12.31
C LYS A 199 -16.51 -5.06 -13.67
N LYS A 200 -15.52 -5.16 -14.57
CA LYS A 200 -15.58 -4.56 -15.91
C LYS A 200 -16.67 -5.19 -16.81
N LEU A 201 -16.93 -6.48 -16.66
CA LEU A 201 -18.03 -7.17 -17.35
C LEU A 201 -19.42 -6.72 -16.86
N ASN A 202 -19.52 -6.37 -15.58
CA ASN A 202 -20.78 -5.92 -14.96
C ASN A 202 -21.07 -4.41 -15.16
N GLU A 203 -20.12 -3.64 -15.71
CA GLU A 203 -20.25 -2.20 -15.97
C GLU A 203 -20.59 -1.87 -17.44
N ILE A 204 -20.85 -2.87 -18.29
CA ILE A 204 -21.37 -2.62 -19.65
C ILE A 204 -22.81 -2.09 -19.51
N PRO A 205 -23.14 -0.87 -19.99
CA PRO A 205 -24.50 -0.37 -19.92
C PRO A 205 -25.39 -1.22 -20.84
N GLU A 206 -26.46 -1.79 -20.29
CA GLU A 206 -27.61 -2.21 -21.10
C GLU A 206 -28.20 -0.95 -21.74
N SER A 207 -27.73 -0.59 -22.93
CA SER A 207 -28.48 0.33 -23.79
C SER A 207 -29.67 -0.44 -24.33
N GLU A 208 -30.87 -0.06 -23.89
CA GLU A 208 -32.11 -0.38 -24.58
C GLU A 208 -32.01 0.09 -26.04
N ASP A 209 -31.90 -0.86 -26.96
CA ASP A 209 -32.72 -0.77 -28.16
C ASP A 209 -33.18 -2.15 -28.60
N SER A 210 -34.46 -2.21 -28.90
CA SER A 210 -35.22 -3.43 -29.07
C SER A 210 -35.31 -3.83 -30.55
N ARG A 211 -35.20 -5.14 -30.80
CA ARG A 211 -35.69 -5.88 -31.98
C ARG A 211 -35.02 -5.62 -33.34
N ALA A 212 -34.13 -6.53 -33.72
CA ALA A 212 -34.22 -7.21 -35.02
C ALA A 212 -33.50 -8.58 -35.01
N SER A 213 -34.31 -9.64 -35.08
CA SER A 213 -34.06 -10.86 -35.86
C SER A 213 -32.90 -11.80 -35.46
N VAL A 214 -33.31 -12.87 -34.77
CA VAL A 214 -32.71 -14.21 -34.85
C VAL A 214 -32.45 -14.59 -36.32
N LYS A 215 -31.22 -15.05 -36.63
CA LYS A 215 -30.98 -16.24 -37.48
C LYS A 215 -29.51 -16.68 -37.46
N ALA A 216 -29.35 -17.90 -36.96
CA ALA A 216 -28.44 -18.97 -37.39
C ALA A 216 -27.03 -18.62 -37.88
N ASN A 217 -26.03 -19.19 -37.21
CA ASN A 217 -24.94 -19.86 -37.91
C ASN A 217 -24.54 -21.11 -37.12
N GLU A 218 -25.13 -22.22 -37.55
CA GLU A 218 -24.66 -23.56 -37.25
C GLU A 218 -24.13 -24.15 -38.57
N VAL A 219 -22.99 -24.83 -38.45
CA VAL A 219 -22.39 -25.80 -39.38
C VAL A 219 -21.60 -25.24 -40.59
N LEU A 220 -20.30 -25.51 -40.61
CA LEU A 220 -19.68 -26.51 -41.53
C LEU A 220 -18.17 -26.63 -41.23
N VAL A 221 -17.82 -27.69 -40.50
CA VAL A 221 -16.51 -28.33 -40.59
C VAL A 221 -16.49 -29.02 -41.96
N SER A 222 -15.61 -28.57 -42.86
CA SER A 222 -15.21 -29.35 -44.03
C SER A 222 -13.73 -29.69 -43.87
N GLU A 223 -13.50 -30.99 -43.74
CA GLU A 223 -12.22 -31.64 -43.99
C GLU A 223 -11.85 -31.42 -45.45
N ASP A 224 -10.60 -31.06 -45.72
CA ASP A 224 -9.94 -31.45 -46.97
C ASP A 224 -8.47 -31.77 -46.67
N LEU A 225 -8.21 -33.08 -46.58
CA LEU A 225 -6.93 -33.70 -46.82
C LEU A 225 -6.49 -33.37 -48.25
N ASN A 226 -5.29 -32.83 -48.44
CA ASN A 226 -4.52 -33.04 -49.67
C ASN A 226 -3.04 -32.68 -49.46
N ASP A 227 -2.31 -33.55 -48.77
CA ASP A 227 -0.87 -33.70 -48.97
C ASP A 227 -0.65 -34.93 -49.85
N TYR A 228 -0.47 -34.71 -51.15
CA TYR A 228 0.08 -35.70 -52.07
C TYR A 228 1.43 -35.23 -52.61
N ILE A 229 2.41 -36.06 -52.27
CA ILE A 229 3.80 -36.14 -52.69
C ILE A 229 3.91 -36.20 -54.23
N ILE A 230 5.02 -35.69 -54.83
CA ILE A 230 5.94 -36.43 -55.75
C ILE A 230 6.73 -35.53 -56.74
N LYS A 231 8.05 -35.82 -56.79
CA LYS A 231 9.18 -35.51 -57.73
C LYS A 231 10.02 -34.26 -57.44
N GLY A 232 11.36 -34.30 -57.36
CA GLY A 232 12.33 -35.38 -57.62
C GLY A 232 13.51 -34.91 -58.49
N LEU A 233 14.73 -35.15 -58.00
CA LEU A 233 16.01 -35.43 -58.68
C LEU A 233 16.93 -34.31 -59.23
N GLY A 234 18.23 -34.54 -58.97
CA GLY A 234 19.41 -33.95 -59.61
C GLY A 234 20.51 -33.70 -58.56
N HIS A 235 21.21 -34.75 -58.11
CA HIS A 235 22.59 -35.09 -58.52
C HIS A 235 23.63 -34.00 -58.27
#